data_AF-A0A950YMM6-F1
#
_entry.id   AF-A0A950YMM6-F1
#
_cell.length_a   1.000
_cell.length_b   1.000
_cell.length_c   1.000
_cell.angle_alpha   90.00
_cell.angle_beta   90.00
_cell.angle_gamma   90.00
#
_symmetry.space_group_name_H-M   'P 1'
#
loop_
_entity.id
_entity.type
_entity.pdbx_description
1 polymer ?
#
loop_
_entity_poly.entity_id
_entity_poly.type
_entity_poly.pdbx_seq_one_letter_code
_entity_poly.pdbx_strand_id
1 'polypeptide(L)'
;MNRTSAKPFGEALRELMDARGLTYRGLAEATRALDRKGITHAYINMLANGHDKPSMRAMELIAQACGVGPEYFAEYRLAVAMRELDPNEVGLEQALENLNARLGARRRAGAKARSAPQPQAQPRPTG
;
A
#
# COMPACT_ATOMS: atom_id res chain seq x y z
N MET A 1 -13.09 -3.64 -5.06
CA MET A 1 -12.24 -4.53 -4.25
C MET A 1 -10.83 -3.95 -4.23
N ASN A 2 -10.43 -3.25 -3.16
CA ASN A 2 -9.06 -2.73 -3.04
C ASN A 2 -8.12 -3.90 -2.76
N ARG A 3 -7.55 -4.48 -3.82
CA ARG A 3 -6.41 -5.39 -3.69
C ARG A 3 -5.24 -4.55 -3.16
N THR A 4 -4.55 -5.01 -2.13
CA THR A 4 -3.32 -4.37 -1.64
C THR A 4 -2.12 -5.17 -2.14
N SER A 5 -1.01 -4.49 -2.43
CA SER A 5 0.27 -5.13 -2.70
C SER A 5 1.17 -5.07 -1.48
N ALA A 6 1.90 -6.16 -1.23
CA ALA A 6 2.98 -6.23 -0.24
C ALA A 6 4.37 -6.13 -0.88
N LYS A 7 4.43 -6.04 -2.22
CA LYS A 7 5.67 -5.91 -2.99
C LYS A 7 6.24 -4.49 -2.86
N PRO A 8 7.55 -4.29 -3.08
CA PRO A 8 8.13 -2.97 -3.17
C PRO A 8 7.44 -2.13 -4.24
N PHE A 9 7.36 -0.81 -4.02
CA PHE A 9 6.65 0.15 -4.87
C PHE A 9 6.91 -0.06 -6.35
N GLY A 10 8.18 -0.18 -6.73
CA GLY A 10 8.57 -0.29 -8.14
C GLY A 10 8.08 -1.57 -8.83
N GLU A 11 8.07 -2.70 -8.12
CA GLU A 11 7.51 -3.95 -8.62
C GLU A 11 5.99 -3.87 -8.71
N ALA A 12 5.34 -3.38 -7.65
CA ALA A 12 3.90 -3.19 -7.60
C ALA A 12 3.41 -2.23 -8.71
N LEU A 13 4.18 -1.17 -9.00
CA LEU A 13 3.89 -0.22 -10.07
C LEU A 13 3.98 -0.88 -11.45
N ARG A 14 5.04 -1.65 -11.71
CA ARG A 14 5.19 -2.38 -12.99
C ARG A 14 4.05 -3.34 -13.23
N GLU A 15 3.70 -4.17 -12.24
CA GLU A 15 2.56 -5.10 -12.36
C GLU A 15 1.26 -4.38 -12.67
N LEU A 16 1.07 -3.22 -12.03
CA LEU A 16 -0.14 -2.45 -12.16
C LEU A 16 -0.22 -1.74 -13.53
N MET A 17 0.92 -1.29 -14.06
CA MET A 17 1.06 -0.78 -15.42
C MET A 17 0.85 -1.87 -16.47
N ASP A 18 1.46 -3.04 -16.30
CA ASP A 18 1.34 -4.19 -17.20
C ASP A 18 -0.12 -4.66 -17.29
N ALA A 19 -0.80 -4.77 -16.14
CA ALA A 19 -2.21 -5.12 -16.07
C ALA A 19 -3.14 -4.13 -16.79
N ARG A 20 -2.66 -2.92 -17.11
CA ARG A 20 -3.42 -1.85 -17.77
C ARG A 20 -2.88 -1.50 -19.14
N GLY A 21 -1.82 -2.16 -19.61
CA GLY A 21 -1.14 -1.80 -20.85
C GLY A 21 -0.58 -0.36 -20.84
N LEU A 22 -0.20 0.16 -19.67
CA LEU A 22 0.33 1.52 -19.54
C LEU A 22 1.84 1.55 -19.75
N THR A 23 2.32 2.55 -20.48
CA THR A 23 3.74 2.89 -20.55
C THR A 23 4.08 3.99 -19.53
N TYR A 24 5.36 4.20 -19.20
CA TYR A 24 5.75 5.31 -18.31
C TYR A 24 5.32 6.68 -18.86
N ARG A 25 5.30 6.83 -20.19
CA ARG A 25 4.81 8.05 -20.85
C ARG A 25 3.29 8.19 -20.71
N GLY A 26 2.55 7.12 -20.98
CA GLY A 26 1.09 7.12 -20.80
C GLY A 26 0.68 7.39 -19.36
N LEU A 27 1.42 6.83 -18.39
CA LEU A 27 1.19 7.13 -16.98
C LEU A 27 1.52 8.59 -16.63
N ALA A 28 2.62 9.14 -17.16
CA ALA A 28 2.95 10.55 -16.97
C ALA A 28 1.84 11.49 -17.50
N GLU A 29 1.32 11.19 -18.70
CA GLU A 29 0.20 11.94 -19.28
C GLU A 29 -1.07 11.82 -18.44
N ALA A 30 -1.41 10.62 -17.97
CA ALA A 30 -2.55 10.39 -17.09
C ALA A 30 -2.42 11.18 -15.77
N THR A 31 -1.24 11.20 -15.14
CA THR A 31 -1.01 12.00 -13.93
C THR A 31 -1.11 13.51 -14.21
N ARG A 32 -0.69 13.96 -15.39
CA ARG A 32 -0.79 15.38 -15.80
C ARG A 32 -2.23 15.81 -16.06
N ALA A 33 -3.08 14.91 -16.54
CA ALA A 33 -4.50 15.17 -16.70
C ALA A 33 -5.22 15.33 -15.35
N LEU A 34 -4.75 14.65 -14.31
CA LEU A 34 -5.28 14.76 -12.94
C LEU A 34 -4.79 16.01 -12.21
N ASP A 35 -3.50 16.30 -12.34
CA ASP A 35 -2.86 17.45 -11.73
C ASP A 35 -1.98 18.12 -12.77
N ARG A 36 -2.21 19.41 -13.06
CA ARG A 36 -1.45 20.18 -14.06
C ARG A 36 0.07 20.05 -13.91
N LYS A 37 0.58 19.85 -12.68
CA LYS A 37 2.01 19.60 -12.44
C LYS A 37 2.42 18.20 -12.87
N GLY A 38 1.56 17.21 -12.62
CA GLY A 38 1.76 15.80 -12.96
C GLY A 38 3.04 15.21 -12.40
N ILE A 39 3.45 14.07 -12.99
CA ILE A 39 4.70 13.37 -12.71
C ILE A 39 5.36 13.07 -14.06
N THR A 40 6.65 13.37 -14.20
CA THR A 40 7.37 13.12 -15.45
C THR A 40 7.67 11.64 -15.63
N HIS A 41 7.69 11.15 -16.87
CA HIS A 41 8.03 9.75 -17.17
C HIS A 41 9.42 9.37 -16.65
N ALA A 42 10.39 10.29 -16.69
CA ALA A 42 11.72 10.09 -16.15
C ALA A 42 11.68 9.85 -14.63
N TYR A 43 10.90 10.66 -13.89
CA TYR A 43 10.75 10.46 -12.46
C TYR A 43 9.99 9.16 -12.13
N ILE A 44 8.93 8.82 -12.89
CA ILE A 44 8.25 7.52 -12.76
C ILE A 44 9.24 6.36 -12.95
N ASN A 45 10.13 6.44 -13.94
CA ASN A 45 11.15 5.42 -14.17
C ASN A 45 12.14 5.31 -12.99
N MET A 46 12.56 6.45 -12.40
CA MET A 46 13.41 6.45 -11.21
C MET A 46 12.73 5.77 -10.01
N LEU A 47 11.44 6.05 -9.81
CA LEU A 47 10.63 5.41 -8.75
C LEU A 47 10.45 3.91 -9.02
N ALA A 48 10.15 3.52 -10.26
CA ALA A 48 9.93 2.13 -10.63
C ALA A 48 11.20 1.27 -10.44
N ASN A 49 12.37 1.83 -10.71
CA ASN A 49 13.65 1.14 -10.53
C ASN A 49 14.22 1.27 -9.10
N GLY A 50 13.52 1.96 -8.20
CA GLY A 50 13.94 2.13 -6.80
C GLY A 50 15.14 3.06 -6.61
N HIS A 51 15.47 3.88 -7.61
CA HIS A 51 16.52 4.90 -7.49
C HIS A 51 16.09 6.05 -6.59
N ASP A 52 14.78 6.34 -6.56
CA ASP A 52 14.18 7.35 -5.68
C ASP A 52 13.06 6.75 -4.83
N LYS A 53 12.84 7.34 -3.66
CA LYS A 53 11.69 7.00 -2.81
C LYS A 53 10.44 7.77 -3.25
N PRO A 54 9.28 7.11 -3.38
CA PRO A 54 8.05 7.79 -3.75
C PRO A 54 7.54 8.64 -2.57
N SER A 55 7.15 9.88 -2.87
CA SER A 55 6.40 10.70 -1.92
C SER A 55 4.94 10.26 -1.83
N MET A 56 4.26 10.60 -0.74
CA MET A 56 2.80 10.38 -0.57
C MET A 56 2.01 10.89 -1.78
N ARG A 57 2.25 12.15 -2.17
CA ARG A 57 1.62 12.76 -3.35
C ARG A 57 1.90 11.99 -4.64
N ALA A 58 3.12 11.50 -4.83
CA ALA A 58 3.45 10.72 -6.01
C ALA A 58 2.67 9.39 -6.05
N MET A 59 2.58 8.70 -4.90
CA MET A 59 1.81 7.46 -4.78
C MET A 59 0.32 7.69 -5.01
N GLU A 60 -0.25 8.78 -4.49
CA GLU A 60 -1.65 9.17 -4.68
C GLU A 60 -1.98 9.44 -6.15
N LEU A 61 -1.18 10.26 -6.82
CA LEU A 61 -1.39 10.58 -8.24
C LEU A 61 -1.23 9.35 -9.13
N ILE A 62 -0.23 8.50 -8.87
CA ILE A 62 -0.01 7.27 -9.63
C ILE A 62 -1.16 6.29 -9.39
N ALA A 63 -1.59 6.10 -8.14
CA ALA A 63 -2.72 5.24 -7.80
C ALA A 63 -3.99 5.69 -8.52
N GLN A 64 -4.29 6.99 -8.45
CA GLN A 64 -5.46 7.58 -9.09
C GLN A 64 -5.41 7.47 -10.61
N ALA A 65 -4.25 7.75 -11.24
CA ALA A 65 -4.06 7.58 -12.69
C ALA A 65 -4.28 6.12 -13.13
N CYS A 66 -4.06 5.19 -12.22
CA CYS A 66 -4.26 3.76 -12.42
C CYS A 66 -5.62 3.25 -11.89
N GLY A 67 -6.50 4.13 -11.41
CA GLY A 67 -7.83 3.74 -10.91
C GLY A 67 -7.78 2.78 -9.70
N VAL A 68 -6.75 2.87 -8.87
CA VAL A 68 -6.68 2.17 -7.57
C VAL A 68 -6.59 3.17 -6.43
N GLY A 69 -6.90 2.73 -5.21
CA GLY A 69 -6.61 3.51 -4.01
C GLY A 69 -5.10 3.54 -3.72
N PRO A 70 -4.57 4.63 -3.11
CA PRO A 70 -3.16 4.72 -2.76
C PRO A 70 -2.72 3.65 -1.75
N GLU A 71 -3.66 3.08 -0.99
CA GLU A 71 -3.43 1.95 -0.10
C GLU A 71 -3.02 0.67 -0.84
N TYR A 72 -3.10 0.63 -2.17
CA TYR A 72 -2.50 -0.42 -2.97
C TYR A 72 -0.99 -0.57 -2.65
N PHE A 73 -0.27 0.54 -2.52
CA PHE A 73 1.18 0.55 -2.28
C PHE A 73 1.50 0.33 -0.80
N ALA A 74 2.46 -0.56 -0.51
CA ALA A 74 2.86 -0.86 0.87
C ALA A 74 3.50 0.35 1.54
N GLU A 75 4.31 1.10 0.80
CA GLU A 75 5.01 2.31 1.24
C GLU A 75 4.01 3.42 1.61
N TYR A 76 2.89 3.54 0.89
CA TYR A 76 1.84 4.49 1.24
C TYR A 76 1.23 4.15 2.60
N ARG A 77 0.83 2.89 2.80
CA ARG A 77 0.28 2.43 4.08
C ARG A 77 1.27 2.62 5.23
N LEU A 78 2.55 2.40 4.97
CA LEU A 78 3.61 2.64 5.96
C LEU A 78 3.76 4.13 6.27
N ALA A 79 3.76 5.00 5.25
CA ALA A 79 3.89 6.44 5.45
C ALA A 79 2.69 7.04 6.21
N VAL A 80 1.45 6.60 5.90
CA VAL A 80 0.25 6.95 6.70
C VAL A 80 0.44 6.52 8.15
N ALA A 81 0.90 5.27 8.35
CA ALA A 81 1.15 4.74 9.68
C ALA A 81 2.20 5.52 10.47
N MET A 82 3.29 5.93 9.82
CA MET A 82 4.32 6.74 10.46
C MET A 82 3.78 8.12 10.84
N ARG A 83 3.00 8.75 9.97
CA ARG A 83 2.39 10.06 10.22
C ARG A 83 1.42 10.04 11.39
N GLU A 84 0.59 9.01 11.50
CA GLU A 84 -0.31 8.81 12.66
C GLU A 84 0.43 8.58 13.98
N LEU A 85 1.72 8.22 13.92
CA LEU A 85 2.56 7.96 15.09
C LEU A 85 3.56 9.09 15.37
N ASP A 86 3.57 10.15 14.57
CA ASP A 86 4.48 11.27 14.72
C ASP A 86 3.89 12.32 15.70
N PRO A 87 4.52 12.56 16.86
CA PRO A 87 4.04 13.56 17.82
C PRO A 87 3.97 14.98 17.25
N ASN A 88 4.76 15.31 16.23
CA ASN A 88 4.72 16.62 15.60
C ASN A 88 3.51 16.79 14.67
N GLU A 89 2.94 15.69 14.17
CA GLU A 89 1.80 15.69 13.27
C GLU A 89 0.47 15.58 14.02
N VAL A 90 0.40 14.73 15.06
CA VAL A 90 -0.86 14.43 15.77
C VAL A 90 -0.84 14.80 17.26
N GLY A 91 0.29 15.22 17.81
CA GLY A 91 0.47 15.43 19.25
C GLY A 91 0.87 14.15 19.99
N LEU A 92 1.59 14.28 21.11
CA LEU A 92 2.15 13.15 21.85
C LEU A 92 1.05 12.19 22.38
N GLU A 93 0.00 12.73 22.98
CA GLU A 93 -1.09 11.94 23.55
C GLU A 93 -1.79 11.11 22.47
N GLN A 94 -2.16 11.73 21.35
CA GLN A 94 -2.79 11.03 20.23
C GLN A 94 -1.85 10.01 19.57
N ALA A 95 -0.56 10.32 19.44
CA ALA A 95 0.43 9.38 18.91
C ALA A 95 0.54 8.13 19.80
N LEU A 96 0.54 8.30 21.13
CA LEU A 96 0.53 7.18 22.09
C LEU A 96 -0.76 6.36 22.01
N GLU A 97 -1.92 7.01 21.89
CA GLU A 97 -3.20 6.32 21.67
C GLU A 97 -3.19 5.50 20.38
N ASN A 98 -2.73 6.08 19.28
CA ASN A 98 -2.61 5.42 17.98
C ASN A 98 -1.68 4.19 18.05
N LEU A 99 -0.54 4.32 18.74
CA LEU A 99 0.38 3.21 18.99
C LEU A 99 -0.28 2.09 19.80
N ASN A 100 -0.93 2.45 20.92
CA ASN A 100 -1.60 1.51 21.80
C ASN A 100 -2.74 0.76 21.09
N ALA A 101 -3.53 1.47 20.28
CA ALA A 101 -4.59 0.89 19.46
C ALA A 101 -4.04 -0.15 18.48
N ARG A 102 -2.93 0.16 17.79
CA ARG A 102 -2.25 -0.74 16.84
C ARG A 102 -1.70 -1.99 17.53
N LEU A 103 -1.02 -1.85 18.67
CA LEU A 103 -0.50 -2.97 19.45
C LEU A 103 -1.63 -3.84 20.05
N GLY A 104 -2.72 -3.21 20.50
CA GLY A 104 -3.91 -3.89 20.98
C GLY A 104 -4.59 -4.73 19.88
N ALA A 105 -4.75 -4.16 18.67
CA ALA A 105 -5.32 -4.87 17.54
C ALA A 105 -4.49 -6.11 17.14
N ARG A 106 -3.15 -6.00 17.13
CA ARG A 106 -2.26 -7.13 16.82
C ARG A 106 -2.38 -8.26 17.84
N ARG A 107 -2.50 -7.94 19.13
CA ARG A 107 -2.74 -8.94 20.19
C ARG A 107 -4.06 -9.68 19.97
N ARG A 108 -5.15 -8.97 19.67
CA ARG A 108 -6.46 -9.57 19.38
C ARG A 108 -6.44 -10.48 18.16
N ALA A 109 -5.79 -10.06 17.07
CA ALA A 109 -5.64 -10.89 15.87
C ALA A 109 -4.85 -12.17 16.15
N GLY A 110 -3.75 -12.08 16.90
CA GLY A 110 -2.95 -13.25 17.30
C GLY A 110 -3.66 -14.20 18.27
N ALA A 111 -4.57 -13.69 19.11
CA ALA A 111 -5.44 -14.52 19.94
C ALA A 111 -6.48 -15.26 19.09
N LYS A 112 -7.17 -14.54 18.18
CA LYS A 112 -8.17 -15.12 17.26
C LYS A 112 -7.57 -16.22 16.37
N ALA A 113 -6.35 -16.04 15.87
CA ALA A 113 -5.66 -17.06 15.07
C ALA A 113 -5.38 -18.35 15.86
N ARG A 114 -5.12 -18.27 17.17
CA ARG A 114 -4.92 -19.44 18.05
C ARG A 114 -6.21 -20.16 18.41
N SER A 115 -7.35 -19.46 18.37
CA SER A 115 -8.67 -20.01 18.69
C SER A 115 -9.40 -20.62 17.49
N ALA A 116 -8.84 -20.54 16.27
CA ALA A 116 -9.48 -21.11 15.08
C ALA A 116 -9.45 -22.65 15.12
N PRO A 117 -10.58 -23.36 14.94
CA PRO A 117 -10.61 -24.82 14.96
C PRO A 117 -9.75 -25.38 13.81
N GLN A 118 -8.85 -26.30 14.12
CA GLN A 118 -8.17 -27.08 13.08
C GLN A 118 -9.22 -27.91 12.30
N PRO A 119 -9.16 -27.96 10.95
CA PRO A 119 -10.03 -28.83 10.19
C PRO A 119 -9.73 -30.27 10.62
N GLN A 120 -10.67 -30.88 11.35
CA GLN A 120 -10.61 -32.29 11.70
C GLN A 120 -10.51 -33.10 10.41
N ALA A 121 -9.36 -33.76 10.23
CA ALA A 121 -9.18 -34.72 9.15
C ALA A 121 -10.26 -35.80 9.29
N GLN A 122 -11.21 -35.82 8.36
CA GLN A 122 -12.19 -36.90 8.28
C GLN A 122 -11.43 -38.20 7.99
N PRO A 123 -11.59 -39.25 8.82
CA PRO A 123 -10.99 -40.53 8.52
C PRO A 123 -11.59 -41.07 7.21
N ARG A 124 -10.71 -41.39 6.26
CA ARG A 124 -11.09 -42.02 4.99
C ARG A 124 -11.79 -43.35 5.30
N PRO A 125 -12.97 -43.63 4.71
CA PRO A 125 -13.57 -44.95 4.84
C PRO A 125 -12.74 -45.94 4.02
N THR A 126 -12.12 -46.89 4.70
CA THR A 126 -11.68 -48.14 4.08
C THR A 126 -12.91 -49.04 3.92
N GLY A 127 -13.31 -49.25 2.67
CA GLY A 127 -14.31 -50.22 2.23
C GLY A 127 -14.06 -50.57 0.78
#